data_AF-A0A0W7VXW3-F1
#
_entry.id   AF-A0A0W7VXW3-F1
#
_cell.length_a   1.000
_cell.length_b   1.000
_cell.length_c   1.000
_cell.angle_alpha   90.00
_cell.angle_beta   90.00
_cell.angle_gamma   90.00
#
_symmetry.space_group_name_H-M   'P 1'
#
loop_
_entity.id
_entity.type
_entity.pdbx_description
1 polymer ?
#
loop_
_entity_poly.entity_id
_entity_poly.type
_entity_poly.pdbx_seq_one_letter_code
_entity_poly.pdbx_strand_id
1 'polypeptide(L)'
;MRYRHINNFISLARDRDSGRVFVDPETGEPRIEYSPSDFDRENNLEGIIGLAKIAYVGGATEIRAHIYGLPPFIPNASEQAKHVQDKDPEFTDAAFGKWLQHLRTLGNKPPVSAFGSAHQMGTCRMSASNESGVVDERGSVWGKKNLFVADSSVFPSASGVNPMVTVMSIADWISRGVSKEL
;
A
#
# COMPACT_ATOMS: atom_id res chain seq x y z
N MET A 1 -7.38 0.65 -26.92
CA MET A 1 -8.08 0.56 -25.61
C MET A 1 -9.30 1.46 -25.64
N ARG A 2 -10.44 1.03 -25.08
CA ARG A 2 -11.67 1.85 -24.95
C ARG A 2 -11.58 2.73 -23.69
N TYR A 3 -10.79 3.79 -23.72
CA TYR A 3 -10.52 4.64 -22.53
C TYR A 3 -11.77 5.32 -21.92
N ARG A 4 -12.87 5.44 -22.66
CA ARG A 4 -14.10 6.08 -22.15
C ARG A 4 -14.93 5.23 -21.19
N HIS A 5 -14.61 3.93 -21.07
CA HIS A 5 -15.36 2.98 -20.24
C HIS A 5 -14.44 2.20 -19.30
N ILE A 6 -13.31 2.80 -18.91
CA ILE A 6 -12.38 2.20 -17.96
C ILE A 6 -12.61 2.79 -16.57
N ASN A 7 -12.76 1.92 -15.58
CA ASN A 7 -12.64 2.28 -14.18
C ASN A 7 -11.38 1.61 -13.63
N ASN A 8 -10.59 2.35 -12.85
CA ASN A 8 -9.38 1.82 -12.22
C ASN A 8 -9.59 1.79 -10.71
N PHE A 9 -9.19 0.67 -10.11
CA PHE A 9 -9.21 0.49 -8.66
C PHE A 9 -7.81 0.08 -8.21
N ILE A 10 -7.47 0.44 -6.97
CA ILE A 10 -6.19 0.09 -6.36
C ILE A 10 -6.44 -0.60 -5.02
N SER A 11 -5.73 -1.71 -4.80
CA SER A 11 -5.66 -2.36 -3.49
C SER A 11 -4.50 -1.73 -2.74
N LEU A 12 -4.80 -1.00 -1.66
CA LEU A 12 -3.81 -0.37 -0.79
C LEU A 12 -3.73 -1.18 0.51
N ALA A 13 -2.51 -1.55 0.90
CA ALA A 13 -2.24 -2.21 2.16
C ALA A 13 -1.46 -1.27 3.09
N ARG A 14 -1.68 -1.42 4.40
CA ARG A 14 -0.77 -0.90 5.42
C ARG A 14 0.30 -1.94 5.67
N ASP A 15 1.52 -1.64 5.27
CA ASP A 15 2.64 -2.55 5.46
C ASP A 15 2.87 -2.82 6.95
N ARG A 16 3.08 -4.10 7.29
CA ARG A 16 3.57 -4.52 8.60
C ARG A 16 5.08 -4.45 8.65
N ASP A 17 5.75 -4.92 7.60
CA ASP A 17 7.20 -5.09 7.58
C ASP A 17 7.89 -3.90 6.89
N SER A 18 9.13 -3.61 7.29
CA SER A 18 9.85 -2.39 6.89
C SER A 18 10.94 -2.65 5.85
N GLY A 19 11.23 -1.63 5.04
CA GLY A 19 12.47 -1.53 4.27
C GLY A 19 13.44 -0.53 4.88
N ARG A 20 14.45 -0.15 4.10
CA ARG A 20 15.41 0.89 4.47
C ARG A 20 15.77 1.79 3.30
N VAL A 21 16.20 3.01 3.65
CA VAL A 21 16.89 3.93 2.73
C VAL A 21 18.32 4.07 3.21
N PHE A 22 19.28 3.96 2.31
CA PHE A 22 20.71 4.06 2.63
C PHE A 22 21.46 4.78 1.53
N VAL A 23 22.64 5.31 1.84
CA VAL A 23 23.52 5.94 0.86
C VAL A 23 24.35 4.86 0.18
N ASP A 24 24.33 4.85 -1.16
CA ASP A 24 25.20 4.01 -1.97
C ASP A 24 26.67 4.36 -1.69
N PRO A 25 27.52 3.40 -1.27
CA PRO A 25 28.90 3.71 -0.92
C PRO A 25 29.77 4.06 -2.14
N GLU A 26 29.37 3.68 -3.35
CA GLU A 26 30.11 3.96 -4.58
C GLU A 26 29.66 5.28 -5.22
N THR A 27 28.34 5.51 -5.29
CA THR A 27 27.79 6.69 -5.99
C THR A 27 27.43 7.84 -5.07
N GLY A 28 27.25 7.58 -3.76
CA GLY A 28 26.74 8.57 -2.80
C GLY A 28 25.23 8.85 -2.95
N GLU A 29 24.53 8.17 -3.85
CA GLU A 29 23.10 8.39 -4.09
C GLU A 29 22.22 7.63 -3.08
N PRO A 30 21.03 8.13 -2.75
CA PRO A 30 20.08 7.39 -1.93
C PRO A 30 19.56 6.14 -2.68
N ARG A 31 19.64 5.00 -2.01
CA ARG A 31 19.07 3.71 -2.44
C ARG A 31 17.94 3.32 -1.51
N ILE A 32 16.92 2.69 -2.08
CA ILE A 32 15.79 2.12 -1.35
C ILE A 32 15.90 0.61 -1.47
N GLU A 33 15.96 -0.07 -0.33
CA GLU A 33 15.80 -1.52 -0.23
C GLU A 33 14.47 -1.82 0.43
N TYR A 34 13.53 -2.29 -0.38
CA TYR A 34 12.20 -2.63 0.07
C TYR A 34 11.61 -3.69 -0.85
N SER A 35 10.97 -4.69 -0.25
CA SER A 35 10.19 -5.70 -0.95
C SER A 35 9.03 -6.09 -0.03
N PRO A 36 7.77 -6.03 -0.49
CA PRO A 36 6.64 -6.43 0.33
C PRO A 36 6.80 -7.86 0.85
N SER A 37 6.59 -8.04 2.15
CA SER A 37 6.69 -9.36 2.78
C SER A 37 5.56 -10.28 2.32
N ASP A 38 5.70 -11.58 2.61
CA ASP A 38 4.67 -12.55 2.25
C ASP A 38 3.31 -12.18 2.86
N PHE A 39 3.31 -11.69 4.10
CA PHE A 39 2.11 -11.21 4.79
C PHE A 39 1.48 -9.99 4.10
N ASP A 40 2.29 -8.97 3.78
CA ASP A 40 1.78 -7.74 3.16
C ASP A 40 1.24 -8.01 1.75
N ARG A 41 1.89 -8.93 1.02
CA ARG A 41 1.45 -9.37 -0.31
C ARG A 41 0.14 -10.15 -0.27
N GLU A 42 -0.01 -11.08 0.67
CA GLU A 42 -1.26 -11.84 0.86
C GLU A 42 -2.43 -10.91 1.20
N ASN A 43 -2.21 -9.96 2.11
CA ASN A 43 -3.23 -8.96 2.46
C ASN A 43 -3.60 -8.07 1.25
N ASN A 44 -2.60 -7.67 0.44
CA ASN A 44 -2.85 -6.91 -0.79
C ASN A 44 -3.67 -7.71 -1.83
N LEU A 45 -3.37 -9.01 -1.97
CA LEU A 45 -4.06 -9.91 -2.91
C LEU A 45 -5.54 -10.07 -2.56
N GLU A 46 -5.88 -10.17 -1.28
CA GLU A 46 -7.29 -10.18 -0.83
C GLU A 46 -8.03 -8.91 -1.24
N GLY A 47 -7.37 -7.75 -1.16
CA GLY A 47 -7.94 -6.49 -1.69
C GLY A 47 -8.15 -6.53 -3.21
N ILE A 48 -7.23 -7.11 -3.99
CA ILE A 48 -7.40 -7.29 -5.45
C ILE A 48 -8.60 -8.20 -5.75
N ILE A 49 -8.77 -9.29 -4.98
CA ILE A 49 -9.91 -10.19 -5.11
C ILE A 49 -11.23 -9.46 -4.80
N GLY A 50 -11.25 -8.67 -3.71
CA GLY A 50 -12.40 -7.83 -3.37
C GLY A 50 -12.76 -6.84 -4.48
N LEU A 51 -11.76 -6.18 -5.07
CA LEU A 51 -11.97 -5.27 -6.21
C LEU A 51 -12.51 -5.99 -7.45
N ALA A 52 -12.02 -7.19 -7.74
CA ALA A 52 -12.56 -7.99 -8.84
C ALA A 52 -14.03 -8.37 -8.60
N LYS A 53 -14.42 -8.70 -7.36
CA LYS A 53 -15.82 -8.95 -6.98
C LYS A 53 -16.68 -7.70 -7.15
N ILE A 54 -16.20 -6.54 -6.71
CA ILE A 54 -16.89 -5.24 -6.91
C ILE A 54 -17.06 -4.96 -8.41
N ALA A 55 -16.02 -5.15 -9.22
CA ALA A 55 -16.10 -4.96 -10.67
C ALA A 55 -17.11 -5.92 -11.32
N TYR A 56 -17.12 -7.20 -10.91
CA TYR A 56 -18.08 -8.18 -11.40
C TYR A 56 -19.52 -7.78 -11.07
N VAL A 57 -19.82 -7.48 -9.81
CA VAL A 57 -21.17 -7.08 -9.39
C VAL A 57 -21.58 -5.74 -9.99
N GLY A 58 -20.62 -4.85 -10.21
CA GLY A 58 -20.80 -3.56 -10.89
C GLY A 58 -21.07 -3.67 -12.40
N GLY A 59 -21.17 -4.88 -12.95
CA GLY A 59 -21.49 -5.10 -14.36
C GLY A 59 -20.31 -4.84 -15.30
N ALA A 60 -19.07 -4.97 -14.82
CA ALA A 60 -17.90 -4.88 -15.70
C ALA A 60 -18.03 -5.89 -16.85
N THR A 61 -17.69 -5.49 -18.07
CA THR A 61 -17.67 -6.39 -19.24
C THR A 61 -16.31 -7.07 -19.44
N GLU A 62 -15.31 -6.63 -18.68
CA GLU A 62 -13.94 -7.13 -18.69
C GLU A 62 -13.25 -6.73 -17.39
N ILE A 63 -12.57 -7.67 -16.73
CA ILE A 63 -11.85 -7.44 -15.47
C ILE A 63 -10.38 -7.82 -15.67
N ARG A 64 -9.49 -6.87 -15.37
CA ARG A 64 -8.04 -7.06 -15.40
C ARG A 64 -7.46 -6.84 -14.01
N ALA A 65 -6.86 -7.88 -13.43
CA ALA A 65 -6.21 -7.78 -12.12
C ALA A 65 -4.77 -7.25 -12.17
N HIS A 66 -4.23 -6.99 -13.37
CA HIS A 66 -2.85 -6.54 -13.59
C HIS A 66 -1.76 -7.49 -13.03
N ILE A 67 -2.09 -8.78 -12.93
CA ILE A 67 -1.17 -9.86 -12.58
C ILE A 67 -0.63 -10.50 -13.87
N TYR A 68 0.70 -10.53 -14.04
CA TYR A 68 1.31 -11.12 -15.23
C TYR A 68 0.96 -12.61 -15.34
N GLY A 69 0.59 -13.07 -16.54
CA GLY A 69 0.16 -14.44 -16.78
C GLY A 69 -1.32 -14.74 -16.46
N LEU A 70 -2.05 -13.81 -15.82
CA LEU A 70 -3.49 -13.96 -15.63
C LEU A 70 -4.26 -13.31 -16.81
N PRO A 71 -4.99 -14.09 -17.64
CA PRO A 71 -5.85 -13.51 -18.66
C PRO A 71 -6.97 -12.69 -18.03
N PRO A 72 -7.51 -11.66 -18.74
CA PRO A 72 -8.68 -10.94 -18.26
C PRO A 72 -9.86 -11.89 -18.08
N PHE A 73 -10.70 -11.62 -17.08
CA PHE A 73 -12.00 -12.26 -17.00
C PHE A 73 -12.99 -11.50 -17.87
N ILE A 74 -13.70 -12.21 -18.75
CA ILE A 74 -14.78 -11.67 -19.58
C ILE A 74 -16.09 -12.26 -19.06
N PRO A 75 -16.88 -11.51 -18.27
CA PRO A 75 -18.13 -12.04 -17.72
C PRO A 75 -19.12 -12.43 -18.81
N ASN A 76 -19.84 -13.54 -18.58
CA ASN A 76 -21.02 -13.86 -19.35
C ASN A 76 -22.17 -12.99 -18.83
N ALA A 77 -22.74 -12.12 -19.68
CA ALA A 77 -23.77 -11.17 -19.26
C ALA A 77 -25.01 -11.87 -18.66
N SER A 78 -25.40 -13.03 -19.18
CA SER A 78 -26.55 -13.78 -18.67
C SER A 78 -26.28 -14.43 -17.32
N GLU A 79 -25.05 -14.88 -17.05
CA GLU A 79 -24.68 -15.40 -15.72
C GLU A 79 -24.50 -14.26 -14.71
N GLN A 80 -23.84 -13.17 -15.11
CA GLN A 80 -23.66 -11.98 -14.29
C GLN A 80 -24.99 -11.35 -13.87
N ALA A 81 -25.98 -11.32 -14.77
CA ALA A 81 -27.33 -10.83 -14.47
C ALA A 81 -28.10 -11.68 -13.44
N LYS A 82 -27.68 -12.92 -13.17
CA LYS A 82 -28.26 -13.78 -12.12
C LYS A 82 -27.70 -13.47 -10.73
N HIS A 83 -26.71 -12.59 -10.61
CA HIS A 83 -26.14 -12.24 -9.32
C HIS A 83 -27.22 -11.74 -8.36
N VAL A 84 -27.19 -12.28 -7.14
CA VAL A 84 -28.11 -11.91 -6.06
C VAL A 84 -27.34 -11.09 -5.05
N GLN A 85 -27.93 -9.98 -4.61
CA GLN A 85 -27.38 -9.14 -3.55
C GLN A 85 -27.00 -9.99 -2.32
N ASP A 86 -25.88 -9.64 -1.68
CA ASP A 86 -25.32 -10.32 -0.51
C ASP A 86 -24.88 -11.78 -0.74
N LYS A 87 -24.76 -12.22 -2.00
CA LYS A 87 -24.12 -13.50 -2.36
C LYS A 87 -22.81 -13.24 -3.04
N ASP A 88 -21.74 -13.88 -2.56
CA ASP A 88 -20.43 -13.74 -3.20
C ASP A 88 -20.46 -14.33 -4.62
N PRO A 89 -20.12 -13.55 -5.67
CA PRO A 89 -20.06 -14.06 -7.04
C PRO A 89 -19.06 -15.20 -7.22
N GLU A 90 -18.04 -15.30 -6.36
CA GLU A 90 -17.08 -16.41 -6.36
C GLU A 90 -17.74 -17.79 -6.23
N PHE A 91 -18.85 -17.87 -5.49
CA PHE A 91 -19.55 -19.13 -5.20
C PHE A 91 -20.86 -19.30 -5.98
N THR A 92 -21.21 -18.34 -6.84
CA THR A 92 -22.46 -18.36 -7.63
C THR A 92 -22.21 -18.34 -9.14
N ASP A 93 -21.06 -17.87 -9.60
CA ASP A 93 -20.55 -18.08 -10.96
C ASP A 93 -19.27 -18.93 -10.92
N ALA A 94 -19.38 -20.18 -11.38
CA ALA A 94 -18.25 -21.12 -11.39
C ALA A 94 -17.08 -20.67 -12.28
N ALA A 95 -17.34 -19.94 -13.38
CA ALA A 95 -16.30 -19.43 -14.24
C ALA A 95 -15.52 -18.31 -13.55
N PHE A 96 -16.24 -17.42 -12.85
CA PHE A 96 -15.62 -16.35 -12.07
C PHE A 96 -14.84 -16.91 -10.86
N GLY A 97 -15.41 -17.85 -10.12
CA GLY A 97 -14.73 -18.53 -9.01
C GLY A 97 -13.46 -19.26 -9.46
N LYS A 98 -13.49 -19.95 -10.61
CA LYS A 98 -12.30 -20.58 -11.20
C LYS A 98 -11.24 -19.55 -11.59
N TRP A 99 -11.65 -18.39 -12.11
CA TRP A 99 -10.71 -17.31 -12.43
C TRP A 99 -10.06 -16.71 -11.17
N LEU A 100 -10.82 -16.50 -10.10
CA LEU A 100 -10.27 -16.07 -8.80
C LEU A 100 -9.33 -17.10 -8.20
N GLN A 101 -9.62 -18.39 -8.35
CA GLN A 101 -8.70 -19.45 -7.92
C GLN A 101 -7.38 -19.41 -8.71
N HIS A 102 -7.43 -19.15 -10.02
CA HIS A 102 -6.22 -18.98 -10.85
C HIS A 102 -5.42 -17.75 -10.40
N LEU A 103 -6.09 -16.63 -10.10
CA LEU A 103 -5.47 -15.44 -9.50
C LEU A 103 -4.74 -15.79 -8.19
N ARG A 104 -5.37 -16.53 -7.28
CA ARG A 104 -4.74 -16.98 -6.02
C ARG A 104 -3.53 -17.88 -6.26
N THR A 105 -3.61 -18.80 -7.22
CA THR A 105 -2.51 -19.72 -7.54
C THR A 105 -1.32 -19.01 -8.17
N LEU A 106 -1.53 -18.02 -9.03
CA LEU A 106 -0.45 -17.19 -9.57
C LEU A 106 0.17 -16.29 -8.48
N GLY A 107 -0.67 -15.77 -7.60
CA GLY A 107 -0.27 -14.81 -6.57
C GLY A 107 0.21 -13.47 -7.17
N ASN A 108 0.89 -12.68 -6.35
CA ASN A 108 1.37 -11.35 -6.71
C ASN A 108 2.85 -11.13 -6.35
N LYS A 109 3.62 -12.20 -6.12
CA LYS A 109 5.05 -12.09 -5.80
C LYS A 109 5.82 -11.50 -7.00
N PRO A 110 6.72 -10.52 -6.81
CA PRO A 110 7.56 -10.01 -7.90
C PRO A 110 8.35 -11.14 -8.60
N PRO A 111 8.52 -11.09 -9.94
CA PRO A 111 8.15 -9.99 -10.84
C PRO A 111 6.71 -10.07 -11.39
N VAL A 112 5.86 -10.97 -10.88
CA VAL A 112 4.50 -11.20 -11.41
C VAL A 112 3.61 -9.96 -11.27
N SER A 113 3.78 -9.21 -10.18
CA SER A 113 3.14 -7.92 -9.94
C SER A 113 4.18 -6.87 -9.56
N ALA A 114 3.92 -5.62 -9.98
CA ALA A 114 4.64 -4.46 -9.49
C ALA A 114 3.97 -3.92 -8.23
N PHE A 115 4.78 -3.44 -7.28
CA PHE A 115 4.32 -2.70 -6.12
C PHE A 115 4.89 -1.29 -6.18
N GLY A 116 4.10 -0.33 -5.74
CA GLY A 116 4.50 1.06 -5.68
C GLY A 116 3.86 1.74 -4.47
N SER A 117 4.56 2.76 -3.96
CA SER A 117 4.05 3.63 -2.90
C SER A 117 4.41 5.06 -3.23
N ALA A 118 3.46 5.96 -2.99
CA ALA A 118 3.66 7.41 -2.98
C ALA A 118 3.84 7.96 -1.56
N HIS A 119 3.83 7.09 -0.54
CA HIS A 119 3.79 7.46 0.87
C HIS A 119 4.96 6.83 1.63
N GLN A 120 6.18 7.29 1.36
CA GLN A 120 7.37 6.90 2.12
C GLN A 120 7.34 7.55 3.51
N MET A 121 7.62 6.77 4.54
CA MET A 121 7.56 7.22 5.94
C MET A 121 8.42 6.33 6.85
N GLY A 122 8.74 6.83 8.04
CA GLY A 122 9.39 6.06 9.11
C GLY A 122 10.91 5.85 9.03
N THR A 123 11.62 6.55 8.13
CA THR A 123 13.08 6.43 7.97
C THR A 123 13.89 7.14 9.06
N CYS A 124 13.31 8.14 9.74
CA CYS A 124 13.88 8.79 10.93
C CYS A 124 12.91 8.59 12.11
N ARG A 125 12.54 7.34 12.36
CA ARG A 125 11.47 6.91 13.26
C ARG A 125 11.51 7.63 14.62
N MET A 126 10.37 8.20 15.02
CA MET A 126 10.13 8.67 16.38
C MET A 126 10.02 7.50 17.36
N SER A 127 10.73 7.57 18.47
CA SER A 127 10.81 6.51 19.46
C SER A 127 10.95 7.06 20.88
N ALA A 128 10.71 6.20 21.87
CA ALA A 128 10.93 6.52 23.28
C ALA A 128 12.41 6.47 23.69
N SER A 129 13.29 5.92 22.84
CA SER A 129 14.71 5.75 23.14
C SER A 129 15.58 5.79 21.87
N ASN A 130 16.87 6.11 22.03
CA ASN A 130 17.81 6.22 20.91
C ASN A 130 18.15 4.87 20.25
N GLU A 131 17.88 3.76 20.92
CA GLU A 131 18.16 2.41 20.42
C GLU A 131 17.08 1.93 19.44
N SER A 132 15.90 2.56 19.46
CA SER A 132 14.71 2.13 18.72
C SER A 132 14.21 3.13 17.68
N GLY A 133 14.90 4.27 17.52
CA GLY A 133 14.56 5.30 16.55
C GLY A 133 15.59 6.43 16.49
N VAL A 134 15.29 7.45 15.69
CA VAL A 134 16.21 8.55 15.35
C VAL A 134 15.85 9.84 16.11
N VAL A 135 14.57 10.04 16.39
CA VAL A 135 14.07 11.23 17.09
C VAL A 135 13.22 10.87 18.30
N ASP A 136 13.16 11.77 19.28
CA ASP A 136 12.21 11.73 20.39
C ASP A 136 10.80 12.22 19.96
N GLU A 137 9.84 12.24 20.90
CA GLU A 137 8.45 12.68 20.65
C GLU A 137 8.30 14.15 20.26
N ARG A 138 9.38 14.92 20.38
CA ARG A 138 9.47 16.34 20.05
C ARG A 138 10.16 16.56 18.71
N GLY A 139 10.54 15.48 18.01
CA GLY A 139 11.25 15.52 16.74
C GLY A 139 12.75 15.79 16.88
N SER A 140 13.29 15.82 18.10
CA SER A 140 14.71 16.10 18.35
C SER A 140 15.55 14.86 18.06
N VAL A 141 16.64 15.03 17.30
CA VAL A 141 17.54 13.92 16.99
C VAL A 141 18.33 13.51 18.23
N TRP A 142 18.27 12.22 18.57
CA TRP A 142 18.97 11.69 19.74
C TRP A 142 20.48 12.01 19.70
N GLY A 143 21.02 12.48 20.83
CA GLY A 143 22.44 12.81 20.97
C GLY A 143 22.90 14.06 20.21
N LYS A 144 21.97 14.84 19.62
CA LYS A 144 22.25 16.10 18.93
C LYS A 144 21.48 17.24 19.58
N LYS A 145 22.12 18.40 19.67
CA LYS A 145 21.48 19.63 20.13
C LYS A 145 21.00 20.43 18.92
N ASN A 146 19.83 21.05 19.02
CA ASN A 146 19.28 21.94 18.00
C ASN A 146 19.15 21.32 16.61
N LEU A 147 18.86 20.01 16.55
CA LEU A 147 18.61 19.29 15.29
C LEU A 147 17.28 18.54 15.39
N PHE A 148 16.37 18.83 14.47
CA PHE A 148 15.01 18.31 14.47
C PHE A 148 14.62 17.75 13.10
N VAL A 149 13.70 16.80 13.08
CA VAL A 149 13.08 16.25 11.86
C VAL A 149 11.56 16.38 12.00
N ALA A 150 10.87 16.89 10.98
CA ALA A 150 9.46 17.27 11.06
C ALA A 150 8.65 16.91 9.79
N ASP A 151 8.86 15.71 9.26
CA ASP A 151 8.17 15.19 8.07
C ASP A 151 7.66 13.75 8.30
N SER A 152 7.24 13.04 7.24
CA SER A 152 6.75 11.65 7.36
C SER A 152 7.81 10.65 7.84
N SER A 153 9.10 10.97 7.78
CA SER A 153 10.17 10.08 8.22
C SER A 153 10.08 9.78 9.73
N VAL A 154 9.44 10.64 10.52
CA VAL A 154 9.32 10.43 11.97
C VAL A 154 8.20 9.48 12.35
N PHE A 155 7.38 9.01 11.41
CA PHE A 155 6.26 8.14 11.74
C PHE A 155 6.75 6.85 12.40
N PRO A 156 6.19 6.42 13.55
CA PRO A 156 6.58 5.18 14.20
C PRO A 156 6.31 3.92 13.36
N SER A 157 5.29 3.96 12.49
CA SER A 157 4.91 2.89 11.57
C SER A 157 4.09 3.45 10.40
N ALA A 158 3.81 2.63 9.39
CA ALA A 158 2.92 3.00 8.30
C ALA A 158 1.55 3.48 8.80
N SER A 159 1.03 4.58 8.27
CA SER A 159 -0.29 5.13 8.65
C SER A 159 -1.47 4.30 8.12
N GLY A 160 -1.29 3.60 6.99
CA GLY A 160 -2.36 2.88 6.29
C GLY A 160 -3.38 3.78 5.57
N VAL A 161 -3.19 5.10 5.62
CA VAL A 161 -4.05 6.12 4.99
C VAL A 161 -3.17 7.21 4.39
N ASN A 162 -3.76 8.09 3.56
CA ASN A 162 -3.05 9.26 3.04
C ASN A 162 -2.44 10.09 4.21
N PRO A 163 -1.11 10.27 4.27
CA PRO A 163 -0.46 10.83 5.44
C PRO A 163 -0.50 12.36 5.51
N MET A 164 -1.04 13.07 4.51
CA MET A 164 -0.95 14.53 4.40
C MET A 164 -1.30 15.28 5.70
N VAL A 165 -2.50 15.02 6.26
CA VAL A 165 -2.97 15.71 7.47
C VAL A 165 -2.14 15.30 8.70
N THR A 166 -1.69 14.05 8.76
CA THR A 166 -0.82 13.55 9.83
C THR A 166 0.55 14.22 9.77
N VAL A 167 1.14 14.38 8.58
CA VAL A 167 2.41 15.09 8.39
C VAL A 167 2.27 16.56 8.82
N MET A 168 1.21 17.24 8.39
CA MET A 168 0.95 18.63 8.78
C MET A 168 0.81 18.77 10.30
N SER A 169 0.07 17.86 10.94
CA SER A 169 -0.14 17.88 12.39
C SER A 169 1.15 17.64 13.18
N ILE A 170 1.99 16.70 12.72
CA ILE A 170 3.29 16.42 13.35
C ILE A 170 4.25 17.59 13.16
N ALA A 171 4.29 18.19 11.97
CA ALA A 171 5.10 19.37 11.71
C ALA A 171 4.68 20.56 12.59
N ASP A 172 3.38 20.80 12.75
CA ASP A 172 2.85 21.84 13.67
C ASP A 172 3.26 21.54 15.12
N TRP A 173 3.08 20.31 15.59
CA TRP A 173 3.48 19.89 16.94
C TRP A 173 4.97 20.16 17.22
N ILE A 174 5.84 19.70 16.33
CA ILE A 174 7.30 19.86 16.47
C ILE A 174 7.70 21.34 16.42
N SER A 175 7.13 22.11 15.49
CA SER A 175 7.43 23.54 15.36
C SER A 175 7.07 24.35 16.62
N ARG A 176 5.93 24.03 17.27
CA ARG A 176 5.54 24.64 18.55
C ARG A 176 6.47 24.24 19.69
N GLY A 177 6.99 23.01 19.65
CA GLY A 177 8.01 22.53 20.58
C GLY A 177 9.30 23.34 20.46
N VAL A 178 9.80 23.50 19.24
CA VAL A 178 10.99 24.32 18.93
C VAL A 178 10.79 25.77 19.37
N SER A 179 9.64 26.37 19.06
CA SER A 179 9.35 27.77 19.42
C SER A 179 9.37 28.05 20.94
N LYS A 180 9.19 27.04 21.79
CA LYS A 180 9.26 27.18 23.25
C LYS A 180 10.69 27.07 23.79
N GLU A 181 11.62 26.55 22.98
CA GLU A 181 13.04 26.39 23.34
C GLU A 181 13.93 27.54 22.83
N LEU A 182 13.39 28.36 21.93
CA LEU A 182 13.98 29.64 21.50
C LEU A 182 13.70 30.74 22.53
#